data_AF-A0A7S4QKD5-F1
#
_entry.id   AF-A0A7S4QKD5-F1
#
_cell.length_a   1.000
_cell.length_b   1.000
_cell.length_c   1.000
_cell.angle_alpha   90.00
_cell.angle_beta   90.00
_cell.angle_gamma   90.00
#
_symmetry.space_group_name_H-M   'P 1'
#
loop_
_entity.id
_entity.type
_entity.pdbx_description
1 polymer ?
#
loop_
_entity_poly.entity_id
_entity_poly.type
_entity_poly.pdbx_seq_one_letter_code
_entity_poly.pdbx_strand_id
1 'polypeptide(L)'
;MRFPWPRMSRLARLGDWGRHAMQVAAQGALAAQARTRALATPSAGSQRAFCSGRSSRMLVKAEVSDFGRLAGGVLARLRAGQPTELDAVGEGAVGSAVKALALANALAGKDSSITVAFIPVLTSSDDKKLVRLTVHSVLTPTEKEPPDFSRGGLYVPADAAAVGRRAADSARARNAPGAAAVGAGAGNGGVATPTELARAVLGEWLRYAAPDLRAATRVAAVARTAGREASASVSSASAPGRQRAPFLLAFGPPALARAVRALAFVCVDLKKEHLAGSPSFVVVPRFGERRKPDRYLGIEKTTKFIALCLAHAKTGR
;
A
#
# COMPACT_ATOMS: atom_id res chain seq x y z
N MET A 1 6.29 8.81 -50.09
CA MET A 1 7.38 8.22 -49.30
C MET A 1 6.79 7.33 -48.23
N ARG A 2 6.99 6.00 -48.32
CA ARG A 2 6.42 4.98 -47.40
C ARG A 2 7.44 4.70 -46.29
N PHE A 3 7.09 4.98 -45.04
CA PHE A 3 7.89 4.60 -43.88
C PHE A 3 7.53 3.16 -43.43
N PRO A 4 8.51 2.24 -43.31
CA PRO A 4 8.26 0.91 -42.77
C PRO A 4 8.29 0.97 -41.24
N TRP A 5 7.16 0.71 -40.59
CA TRP A 5 7.12 0.50 -39.14
C TRP A 5 7.56 -0.95 -38.82
N PRO A 6 8.47 -1.17 -37.85
CA PRO A 6 8.83 -2.52 -37.43
C PRO A 6 7.70 -3.17 -36.63
N ARG A 7 7.39 -4.43 -36.96
CA ARG A 7 6.43 -5.30 -36.28
C ARG A 7 6.70 -5.40 -34.77
N MET A 8 5.78 -4.88 -33.95
CA MET A 8 5.75 -5.09 -32.50
C MET A 8 5.18 -6.48 -32.15
N SER A 9 6.04 -7.51 -32.12
CA SER A 9 5.66 -8.87 -31.69
C SER A 9 5.98 -9.18 -30.21
N ARG A 10 6.15 -8.17 -29.34
CA ARG A 10 6.54 -8.37 -27.92
C ARG A 10 5.50 -7.99 -26.85
N LEU A 11 4.23 -7.77 -27.22
CA LEU A 11 3.18 -7.40 -26.25
C LEU A 11 2.24 -8.53 -25.81
N ALA A 12 2.38 -9.74 -26.36
CA ALA A 12 1.49 -10.86 -26.04
C ALA A 12 1.81 -11.65 -24.73
N ARG A 13 2.95 -11.40 -24.05
CA ARG A 13 3.38 -12.21 -22.88
C ARG A 13 3.00 -11.66 -21.49
N LEU A 14 2.25 -10.56 -21.40
CA LEU A 14 1.83 -9.97 -20.11
C LEU A 14 0.39 -10.32 -19.70
N GLY A 15 -0.38 -11.00 -20.55
CA GLY A 15 -1.79 -11.34 -20.29
C GLY A 15 -2.03 -12.53 -19.35
N ASP A 16 -1.07 -13.45 -19.21
CA ASP A 16 -1.32 -14.73 -18.53
C ASP A 16 -1.01 -14.77 -17.04
N TRP A 17 -0.37 -13.74 -16.49
CA TRP A 17 0.00 -13.71 -15.07
C TRP A 17 -1.22 -13.72 -14.13
N GLY A 18 -2.35 -13.13 -14.55
CA GLY A 18 -3.56 -13.07 -13.72
C GLY A 18 -4.33 -14.38 -13.67
N ARG A 19 -4.46 -15.06 -14.81
CA ARG A 19 -5.13 -16.37 -14.88
C ARG A 19 -4.25 -17.45 -14.26
N HIS A 20 -2.94 -17.45 -14.51
CA HIS A 20 -2.03 -18.35 -13.82
C HIS A 20 -1.95 -18.07 -12.32
N ALA A 21 -1.90 -16.83 -11.84
CA ALA A 21 -1.89 -16.57 -10.39
C ALA A 21 -3.21 -17.00 -9.70
N MET A 22 -4.37 -16.79 -10.34
CA MET A 22 -5.65 -17.27 -9.80
C MET A 22 -5.80 -18.80 -9.91
N GLN A 23 -5.31 -19.41 -10.99
CA GLN A 23 -5.34 -20.86 -11.19
C GLN A 23 -4.33 -21.59 -10.29
N VAL A 24 -3.14 -21.04 -10.09
CA VAL A 24 -2.13 -21.53 -9.13
C VAL A 24 -2.60 -21.29 -7.69
N ALA A 25 -3.32 -20.19 -7.40
CA ALA A 25 -3.97 -20.03 -6.10
C ALA A 25 -5.09 -21.05 -5.87
N ALA A 26 -5.89 -21.37 -6.89
CA ALA A 26 -6.93 -22.40 -6.80
C ALA A 26 -6.33 -23.82 -6.68
N GLN A 27 -5.30 -24.15 -7.46
CA GLN A 27 -4.60 -25.44 -7.41
C GLN A 27 -3.77 -25.60 -6.13
N GLY A 28 -3.11 -24.54 -5.67
CA GLY A 28 -2.36 -24.52 -4.40
C GLY A 28 -3.26 -24.61 -3.18
N ALA A 29 -4.43 -23.96 -3.20
CA ALA A 29 -5.44 -24.10 -2.14
C ALA A 29 -5.98 -25.53 -2.07
N LEU A 30 -6.31 -26.14 -3.22
CA LEU A 30 -6.77 -27.54 -3.28
C LEU A 30 -5.68 -28.53 -2.87
N ALA A 31 -4.41 -28.33 -3.26
CA ALA A 31 -3.30 -29.20 -2.84
C ALA A 31 -2.96 -29.05 -1.36
N ALA A 32 -3.06 -27.85 -0.79
CA ALA A 32 -2.91 -27.62 0.65
C ALA A 32 -4.08 -28.24 1.44
N GLN A 33 -5.31 -28.12 0.93
CA GLN A 33 -6.52 -28.64 1.55
C GLN A 33 -6.64 -30.17 1.46
N ALA A 34 -6.19 -30.77 0.36
CA ALA A 34 -6.09 -32.22 0.18
C ALA A 34 -4.99 -32.84 1.06
N ARG A 35 -3.87 -32.13 1.29
CA ARG A 35 -2.82 -32.58 2.23
C ARG A 35 -3.21 -32.44 3.70
N THR A 36 -4.13 -31.56 4.05
CA THR A 36 -4.69 -31.48 5.41
C THR A 36 -5.78 -32.52 5.71
N ARG A 37 -6.34 -33.21 4.71
CA ARG A 37 -7.33 -34.29 4.94
C ARG A 37 -6.74 -35.70 4.97
N ALA A 38 -5.50 -35.90 4.49
CA ALA A 38 -4.85 -37.21 4.43
C ALA A 38 -3.90 -37.51 5.61
N LEU A 39 -3.81 -36.63 6.62
CA LEU A 39 -2.94 -36.78 7.80
C LEU A 39 -3.70 -36.57 9.10
N ALA A 40 -4.88 -37.18 9.21
CA ALA A 40 -5.62 -37.30 10.47
C ALA A 40 -5.63 -38.77 10.92
N THR A 41 -4.44 -39.33 11.17
CA THR A 41 -4.24 -40.48 12.06
C THR A 41 -3.35 -40.00 13.21
N PRO A 42 -3.77 -40.12 14.48
CA PRO A 42 -3.01 -39.60 15.61
C PRO A 42 -1.88 -40.58 15.92
N SER A 43 -0.73 -40.42 15.26
CA SER A 43 0.50 -41.05 15.70
C SER A 43 1.12 -40.16 16.79
N ALA A 44 0.99 -40.62 18.03
CA ALA A 44 1.70 -40.12 19.18
C ALA A 44 3.21 -40.25 18.92
N GLY A 45 3.88 -39.13 18.63
CA GLY A 45 5.30 -39.16 18.31
C GLY A 45 5.90 -37.79 18.10
N SER A 46 6.22 -37.11 19.20
CA SER A 46 7.34 -36.17 19.31
C SER A 46 7.53 -35.10 18.22
N GLN A 47 6.80 -33.97 18.34
CA GLN A 47 7.33 -32.65 17.99
C GLN A 47 6.86 -31.60 19.01
N ARG A 48 7.40 -31.69 20.23
CA ARG A 48 7.43 -30.56 21.16
C ARG A 48 8.75 -29.82 20.99
N ALA A 49 8.73 -28.80 20.13
CA ALA A 49 9.68 -27.69 20.17
C ALA A 49 8.99 -26.38 19.74
N PHE A 50 7.77 -26.15 20.23
CA PHE A 50 7.16 -24.83 20.25
C PHE A 50 7.47 -24.21 21.61
N CYS A 51 8.50 -23.38 21.69
CA CYS A 51 8.71 -22.37 22.74
C CYS A 51 10.04 -21.64 22.50
N SER A 52 10.07 -20.72 21.55
CA SER A 52 10.74 -19.44 21.82
C SER A 52 9.84 -18.35 21.24
N GLY A 53 9.42 -17.40 22.07
CA GLY A 53 8.54 -16.29 21.68
C GLY A 53 9.23 -15.28 20.73
N ARG A 54 10.11 -15.75 19.85
CA ARG A 54 10.82 -14.93 18.88
C ARG A 54 9.91 -14.71 17.68
N SER A 55 9.72 -13.44 17.31
CA SER A 55 9.10 -13.10 16.03
C SER A 55 9.88 -13.79 14.92
N SER A 56 9.18 -14.51 14.04
CA SER A 56 9.85 -15.07 12.88
C SER A 56 10.07 -13.97 11.88
N ARG A 57 11.33 -13.79 11.52
CA ARG A 57 11.78 -12.89 10.49
C ARG A 57 12.01 -13.69 9.22
N MET A 58 11.38 -13.27 8.13
CA MET A 58 11.57 -13.87 6.82
C MET A 58 12.25 -12.87 5.90
N LEU A 59 13.36 -13.25 5.30
CA LEU A 59 14.02 -12.45 4.28
C LEU A 59 13.36 -12.71 2.91
N VAL A 60 12.82 -11.65 2.30
CA VAL A 60 12.18 -11.73 0.98
C VAL A 60 13.21 -11.41 -0.10
N LYS A 61 13.33 -12.31 -1.08
CA LYS A 61 14.18 -12.12 -2.26
C LYS A 61 13.42 -11.32 -3.34
N ALA A 62 14.16 -10.66 -4.22
CA ALA A 62 13.57 -9.88 -5.31
C ALA A 62 12.73 -10.75 -6.26
N GLU A 63 13.29 -11.89 -6.66
CA GLU A 63 12.60 -12.91 -7.42
C GLU A 63 12.12 -14.00 -6.47
N VAL A 64 10.81 -14.02 -6.23
CA VAL A 64 10.16 -15.09 -5.48
C VAL A 64 9.56 -16.04 -6.50
N SER A 65 10.05 -17.28 -6.53
CA SER A 65 9.55 -18.32 -7.44
C SER A 65 8.11 -18.73 -7.14
N ASP A 66 7.66 -18.56 -5.89
CA ASP A 66 6.31 -18.93 -5.46
C ASP A 66 5.71 -17.93 -4.45
N PHE A 67 4.94 -16.95 -4.96
CA PHE A 67 4.19 -16.01 -4.13
C PHE A 67 3.12 -16.70 -3.29
N GLY A 68 2.55 -17.81 -3.78
CA GLY A 68 1.50 -18.56 -3.09
C GLY A 68 2.03 -19.19 -1.81
N ARG A 69 3.23 -19.77 -1.86
CA ARG A 69 3.88 -20.34 -0.67
C ARG A 69 4.18 -19.28 0.39
N LEU A 70 4.69 -18.11 -0.01
CA LEU A 70 4.94 -17.00 0.93
C LEU A 70 3.63 -16.48 1.53
N ALA A 71 2.61 -16.24 0.70
CA ALA A 71 1.29 -15.78 1.15
C ALA A 71 0.61 -16.78 2.11
N GLY A 72 0.62 -18.07 1.77
CA GLY A 72 0.07 -19.13 2.60
C GLY A 72 0.82 -19.29 3.91
N GLY A 73 2.16 -19.18 3.89
CA GLY A 73 2.99 -19.20 5.09
C GLY A 73 2.69 -18.04 6.04
N VAL A 74 2.56 -16.82 5.51
CA VAL A 74 2.15 -15.64 6.30
C VAL A 74 0.76 -15.86 6.91
N LEU A 75 -0.21 -16.31 6.11
CA LEU A 75 -1.58 -16.51 6.59
C LEU A 75 -1.67 -17.59 7.66
N ALA A 76 -0.95 -18.71 7.50
CA ALA A 76 -0.88 -19.78 8.48
C ALA A 76 -0.33 -19.29 9.83
N ARG A 77 0.73 -18.45 9.81
CA ARG A 77 1.29 -17.86 11.02
C ARG A 77 0.34 -16.88 11.70
N LEU A 78 -0.33 -16.03 10.92
CA LEU A 78 -1.32 -15.10 11.45
C LEU A 78 -2.51 -15.83 12.09
N ARG A 79 -2.98 -16.93 11.49
CA ARG A 79 -4.01 -17.80 12.07
C ARG A 79 -3.56 -18.45 13.38
N ALA A 80 -2.27 -18.78 13.48
CA ALA A 80 -1.66 -19.29 14.71
C ALA A 80 -1.35 -18.20 15.75
N GLY A 81 -1.71 -16.93 15.49
CA GLY A 81 -1.41 -15.81 16.40
C GLY A 81 0.09 -15.48 16.52
N GLN A 82 0.91 -15.95 15.57
CA GLN A 82 2.35 -15.77 15.65
C GLN A 82 2.81 -14.46 14.99
N PRO A 83 3.64 -13.66 15.68
CA PRO A 83 4.22 -12.46 15.08
C PRO A 83 5.08 -12.83 13.86
N THR A 84 4.92 -12.05 12.80
CA THR A 84 5.56 -12.28 11.51
C THR A 84 6.13 -10.96 10.98
N GLU A 85 7.43 -10.96 10.69
CA GLU A 85 8.16 -9.82 10.13
C GLU A 85 8.74 -10.24 8.77
N LEU A 86 8.56 -9.40 7.74
CA LEU A 86 9.19 -9.60 6.44
C LEU A 86 10.26 -8.54 6.22
N ASP A 87 11.51 -8.96 6.10
CA ASP A 87 12.63 -8.07 5.76
C ASP A 87 12.85 -8.12 4.24
N ALA A 88 12.87 -6.96 3.60
CA ALA A 88 13.03 -6.85 2.15
C ALA A 88 14.15 -5.86 1.79
N VAL A 89 15.07 -6.32 0.93
CA VAL A 89 16.22 -5.53 0.47
C VAL A 89 16.06 -5.25 -1.02
N GLY A 90 16.00 -3.96 -1.38
CA GLY A 90 15.81 -3.52 -2.76
C GLY A 90 14.35 -3.50 -3.23
N GLU A 91 14.10 -2.90 -4.39
CA GLU A 91 12.74 -2.58 -4.85
C GLU A 91 11.95 -3.82 -5.28
N GLY A 92 12.62 -4.77 -5.94
CA GLY A 92 12.01 -6.03 -6.33
C GLY A 92 11.52 -6.83 -5.12
N ALA A 93 12.33 -6.90 -4.06
CA ALA A 93 11.98 -7.65 -2.84
C ALA A 93 10.79 -7.02 -2.12
N VAL A 94 10.77 -5.69 -1.99
CA VAL A 94 9.64 -4.97 -1.38
C VAL A 94 8.36 -5.18 -2.21
N GLY A 95 8.45 -5.06 -3.54
CA GLY A 95 7.32 -5.34 -4.43
C GLY A 95 6.81 -6.77 -4.32
N SER A 96 7.71 -7.74 -4.21
CA SER A 96 7.39 -9.16 -4.03
C SER A 96 6.74 -9.46 -2.67
N ALA A 97 7.25 -8.86 -1.59
CA ALA A 97 6.67 -8.98 -0.25
C ALA A 97 5.24 -8.43 -0.22
N VAL A 98 5.02 -7.22 -0.74
CA VAL A 98 3.69 -6.59 -0.77
C VAL A 98 2.71 -7.37 -1.65
N LYS A 99 3.16 -7.90 -2.79
CA LYS A 99 2.33 -8.79 -3.64
C LYS A 99 1.91 -10.04 -2.88
N ALA A 100 2.82 -10.68 -2.16
CA ALA A 100 2.49 -11.85 -1.35
C ALA A 100 1.49 -11.51 -0.23
N LEU A 101 1.61 -10.35 0.41
CA LEU A 101 0.63 -9.88 1.39
C LEU A 101 -0.74 -9.57 0.76
N ALA A 102 -0.78 -8.95 -0.42
CA ALA A 102 -2.02 -8.73 -1.17
C ALA A 102 -2.69 -10.06 -1.56
N LEU A 103 -1.89 -11.06 -1.94
CA LEU A 103 -2.35 -12.42 -2.23
C LEU A 103 -2.86 -13.10 -0.97
N ALA A 104 -2.18 -12.96 0.17
CA ALA A 104 -2.63 -13.47 1.45
C ALA A 104 -4.00 -12.88 1.82
N ASN A 105 -4.23 -11.59 1.56
CA ASN A 105 -5.53 -10.94 1.71
C ASN A 105 -6.61 -11.52 0.79
N ALA A 106 -6.28 -11.78 -0.48
CA ALA A 106 -7.21 -12.39 -1.43
C ALA A 106 -7.57 -13.84 -1.04
N LEU A 107 -6.63 -14.59 -0.46
CA LEU A 107 -6.87 -15.92 0.08
C LEU A 107 -7.70 -15.87 1.37
N ALA A 108 -7.36 -14.96 2.28
CA ALA A 108 -8.06 -14.81 3.56
C ALA A 108 -9.53 -14.43 3.38
N GLY A 109 -9.85 -13.58 2.40
CA GLY A 109 -11.22 -13.13 2.13
C GLY A 109 -12.19 -14.23 1.65
N LYS A 110 -11.69 -15.40 1.25
CA LYS A 110 -12.56 -16.54 0.89
C LYS A 110 -13.02 -17.34 2.10
N ASP A 111 -12.17 -17.43 3.13
CA ASP A 111 -12.32 -18.42 4.20
C ASP A 111 -12.44 -17.80 5.60
N SER A 112 -12.09 -16.53 5.77
CA SER A 112 -11.88 -15.95 7.10
C SER A 112 -12.16 -14.45 7.18
N SER A 113 -12.55 -13.97 8.36
CA SER A 113 -12.67 -12.55 8.71
C SER A 113 -11.32 -11.85 8.95
N ILE A 114 -10.20 -12.56 8.72
CA ILE A 114 -8.85 -12.05 8.95
C ILE A 114 -8.45 -11.19 7.77
N THR A 115 -8.12 -9.93 8.03
CA THR A 115 -7.42 -9.07 7.07
C THR A 115 -5.95 -8.97 7.46
N VAL A 116 -5.07 -9.23 6.50
CA VAL A 116 -3.63 -9.07 6.63
C VAL A 116 -3.28 -7.60 6.40
N ALA A 117 -2.67 -6.97 7.41
CA ALA A 117 -2.14 -5.62 7.32
C ALA A 117 -0.66 -5.62 7.69
N PHE A 118 0.05 -4.54 7.36
CA PHE A 118 1.43 -4.37 7.79
C PHE A 118 1.76 -2.93 8.19
N ILE A 119 2.78 -2.79 9.03
CA ILE A 119 3.40 -1.51 9.38
C ILE A 119 4.81 -1.51 8.78
N PRO A 120 5.12 -0.61 7.82
CA PRO A 120 6.44 -0.53 7.25
C PRO A 120 7.39 0.25 8.16
N VAL A 121 8.58 -0.29 8.37
CA VAL A 121 9.66 0.32 9.15
C VAL A 121 10.93 0.31 8.32
N LEU A 122 11.59 1.48 8.21
CA LEU A 122 12.93 1.56 7.64
C LEU A 122 13.92 1.16 8.71
N THR A 123 14.76 0.17 8.42
CA THR A 123 15.85 -0.25 9.30
C THR A 123 17.15 -0.28 8.51
N SER A 124 18.26 -0.05 9.20
CA SER A 124 19.59 -0.20 8.65
C SER A 124 20.22 -1.41 9.33
N SER A 125 20.59 -2.43 8.56
CA SER A 125 21.35 -3.60 9.05
C SER A 125 22.57 -3.73 8.16
N ASP A 126 23.77 -3.80 8.75
CA ASP A 126 25.02 -4.11 8.04
C ASP A 126 25.22 -3.22 6.79
N ASP A 127 25.09 -1.89 6.97
CA ASP A 127 25.15 -0.85 5.92
C ASP A 127 24.09 -0.95 4.80
N LYS A 128 23.17 -1.91 4.89
CA LYS A 128 22.08 -2.08 3.94
C LYS A 128 20.80 -1.48 4.50
N LYS A 129 20.25 -0.52 3.75
CA LYS A 129 18.91 0.01 4.00
C LYS A 129 17.88 -1.05 3.60
N LEU A 130 17.22 -1.64 4.60
CA LEU A 130 16.17 -2.62 4.40
C LEU A 130 14.82 -2.06 4.86
N VAL A 131 13.76 -2.60 4.28
CA VAL A 131 12.40 -2.27 4.66
C VAL A 131 11.83 -3.49 5.38
N ARG A 132 11.50 -3.31 6.66
CA ARG A 132 10.82 -4.31 7.47
C ARG A 132 9.32 -4.08 7.39
N LEU A 133 8.57 -5.13 7.08
CA LEU A 133 7.11 -5.13 7.12
C LEU A 133 6.67 -5.95 8.34
N THR A 134 6.25 -5.29 9.41
CA THR A 134 5.66 -5.97 10.56
C THR A 134 4.23 -6.32 10.22
N VAL A 135 3.91 -7.61 10.13
CA VAL A 135 2.61 -8.10 9.65
C VAL A 135 1.68 -8.33 10.84
N HIS A 136 0.45 -7.83 10.72
CA HIS A 136 -0.60 -7.94 11.74
C HIS A 136 -1.86 -8.54 11.14
N SER A 137 -2.59 -9.32 11.95
CA SER A 137 -3.98 -9.67 11.66
C SER A 137 -4.89 -8.55 12.18
N VAL A 138 -5.74 -8.04 11.31
CA VAL A 138 -6.79 -7.09 11.65
C VAL A 138 -8.12 -7.82 11.55
N LEU A 139 -8.76 -8.01 12.70
CA LEU A 139 -10.13 -8.51 12.78
C LEU A 139 -11.05 -7.44 12.22
N THR A 140 -11.58 -7.71 11.02
CA THR A 140 -12.47 -6.89 10.17
C THR A 140 -12.05 -5.42 10.15
N PRO A 141 -11.48 -4.88 9.06
CA PRO A 141 -11.17 -3.47 8.99
C PRO A 141 -12.44 -2.69 9.32
N THR A 142 -12.38 -1.85 10.36
CA THR A 142 -13.51 -1.02 10.80
C THR A 142 -14.00 -0.12 9.67
N GLU A 143 -13.13 0.11 8.70
CA GLU A 143 -13.35 0.95 7.54
C GLU A 143 -13.87 0.12 6.38
N LYS A 144 -15.02 0.56 5.84
CA LYS A 144 -15.61 -0.03 4.64
C LYS A 144 -14.64 0.15 3.47
N GLU A 145 -14.27 -0.97 2.85
CA GLU A 145 -13.40 -0.97 1.68
C GLU A 145 -13.97 -0.04 0.59
N PRO A 146 -13.13 0.77 -0.08
CA PRO A 146 -13.59 1.58 -1.20
C PRO A 146 -14.19 0.64 -2.27
N PRO A 147 -15.45 0.84 -2.69
CA PRO A 147 -16.06 -0.01 -3.70
C PRO A 147 -15.39 0.18 -5.08
N ASP A 148 -14.69 1.29 -5.25
CA ASP A 148 -14.02 1.65 -6.49
C ASP A 148 -12.75 2.47 -6.23
N PHE A 149 -11.61 1.92 -6.63
CA PHE A 149 -10.30 2.58 -6.59
C PHE A 149 -10.08 3.57 -7.74
N SER A 150 -11.02 3.68 -8.68
CA SER A 150 -10.93 4.61 -9.82
C SER A 150 -11.13 6.06 -9.42
N ARG A 151 -11.84 6.31 -8.30
CA ARG A 151 -12.17 7.63 -7.79
C ARG A 151 -11.38 7.92 -6.52
N GLY A 152 -10.26 8.62 -6.68
CA GLY A 152 -9.41 9.10 -5.59
C GLY A 152 -8.09 8.35 -5.46
N GLY A 153 -7.50 8.46 -4.28
CA GLY A 153 -6.19 7.89 -3.96
C GLY A 153 -5.00 8.71 -4.47
N LEU A 154 -3.84 8.40 -3.91
CA LEU A 154 -2.57 9.02 -4.28
C LEU A 154 -1.85 8.11 -5.28
N TYR A 155 -1.67 8.59 -6.50
CA TYR A 155 -0.91 7.87 -7.52
C TYR A 155 0.58 7.88 -7.18
N VAL A 156 1.20 6.70 -7.13
CA VAL A 156 2.62 6.57 -6.87
C VAL A 156 3.39 6.41 -8.19
N PRO A 157 4.26 7.37 -8.54
CA PRO A 157 5.07 7.28 -9.74
C PRO A 157 6.14 6.20 -9.61
N ALA A 158 6.39 5.47 -10.70
CA ALA A 158 7.41 4.42 -10.72
C ALA A 158 8.83 5.00 -10.64
N ASP A 159 9.08 6.11 -11.32
CA ASP A 159 10.35 6.83 -11.36
C ASP A 159 10.13 8.34 -11.15
N ALA A 160 11.17 9.05 -10.73
CA ALA A 160 11.11 10.52 -10.63
C ALA A 160 10.95 11.18 -12.02
N ALA A 161 11.44 10.53 -13.08
CA ALA A 161 11.36 11.08 -14.44
C ALA A 161 9.94 11.05 -15.04
N ALA A 162 9.09 10.06 -14.74
CA ALA A 162 7.69 10.09 -15.18
C ALA A 162 6.87 11.16 -14.47
N VAL A 163 7.28 11.55 -13.25
CA VAL A 163 6.67 12.67 -12.52
C VAL A 163 6.85 13.97 -13.28
N GLY A 164 8.09 14.27 -13.69
CA GLY A 164 8.41 15.49 -14.42
C GLY A 164 7.61 15.63 -15.71
N ARG A 165 7.45 14.54 -16.47
CA ARG A 165 6.66 14.53 -17.72
C ARG A 165 5.18 14.85 -17.49
N ARG A 166 4.53 14.17 -16.53
CA ARG A 166 3.11 14.45 -16.23
C ARG A 166 2.90 15.84 -15.65
N ALA A 167 3.81 16.31 -14.79
CA ALA A 167 3.72 17.65 -14.22
C ALA A 167 3.86 18.72 -15.31
N ALA A 168 4.80 18.53 -16.25
CA ALA A 168 4.97 19.39 -17.42
C ALA A 168 3.73 19.38 -18.33
N ASP A 169 3.17 18.21 -18.63
CA ASP A 169 1.95 18.09 -19.43
C ASP A 169 0.74 18.76 -18.74
N SER A 170 0.62 18.60 -17.43
CA SER A 170 -0.46 19.21 -16.63
C SER A 170 -0.29 20.73 -16.48
N ALA A 171 0.95 21.22 -16.40
CA ALA A 171 1.24 22.65 -16.40
C ALA A 171 0.96 23.27 -17.77
N ARG A 172 1.35 22.58 -18.86
CA ARG A 172 1.06 23.01 -20.23
C ARG A 172 -0.44 23.07 -20.51
N ALA A 173 -1.22 22.10 -20.01
CA ALA A 173 -2.67 22.12 -20.10
C ALA A 173 -3.31 23.28 -19.30
N ARG A 174 -2.75 23.63 -18.13
CA ARG A 174 -3.22 24.77 -17.31
C ARG A 174 -2.86 26.13 -17.91
N ASN A 175 -1.73 26.22 -18.62
CA ASN A 175 -1.29 27.44 -19.29
C ASN A 175 -1.85 27.58 -20.71
N ALA A 176 -2.73 26.69 -21.15
CA ALA A 176 -3.40 26.83 -22.44
C ALA A 176 -4.40 28.00 -22.39
N PRO A 177 -4.36 28.93 -23.37
CA PRO A 177 -5.28 30.06 -23.40
C PRO A 177 -6.72 29.55 -23.47
N GLY A 178 -7.53 29.92 -22.47
CA GLY A 178 -8.92 29.47 -22.32
C GLY A 178 -9.18 28.46 -21.19
N ALA A 179 -8.17 27.99 -20.46
CA ALA A 179 -8.37 27.21 -19.25
C ALA A 179 -8.92 28.12 -18.13
N ALA A 180 -10.25 28.18 -18.01
CA ALA A 180 -10.92 28.86 -16.91
C ALA A 180 -10.33 28.39 -15.57
N ALA A 181 -10.05 29.33 -14.66
CA ALA A 181 -9.48 29.10 -13.33
C ALA A 181 -10.47 28.36 -12.42
N VAL A 182 -10.79 27.11 -12.74
CA VAL A 182 -11.63 26.25 -11.92
C VAL A 182 -10.76 25.72 -10.79
N GLY A 183 -10.91 26.36 -9.63
CA GLY A 183 -10.58 25.84 -8.29
C GLY A 183 -9.19 25.21 -8.16
N ALA A 184 -8.27 25.96 -7.55
CA ALA A 184 -6.97 25.50 -7.08
C ALA A 184 -7.11 24.43 -5.98
N GLY A 185 -7.64 23.25 -6.31
CA GLY A 185 -7.51 22.06 -5.51
C GLY A 185 -6.07 21.62 -5.57
N ALA A 186 -5.25 22.10 -4.62
CA ALA A 186 -3.88 21.71 -4.30
C ALA A 186 -3.29 20.77 -5.35
N GLY A 187 -2.90 21.35 -6.49
CA GLY A 187 -2.39 20.57 -7.61
C GLY A 187 -1.26 19.71 -7.07
N ASN A 188 -1.38 18.39 -7.25
CA ASN A 188 -0.37 17.41 -6.91
C ASN A 188 0.91 17.74 -7.69
N GLY A 189 1.66 18.73 -7.21
CA GLY A 189 3.03 19.04 -7.61
C GLY A 189 3.74 17.71 -7.56
N GLY A 190 4.22 17.29 -8.73
CA GLY A 190 4.58 15.91 -8.96
C GLY A 190 5.48 15.40 -7.85
N VAL A 191 5.05 14.35 -7.17
CA VAL A 191 5.70 13.81 -5.98
C VAL A 191 7.00 13.10 -6.39
N ALA A 192 8.08 13.87 -6.53
CA ALA A 192 9.33 13.48 -7.17
C ALA A 192 10.29 12.77 -6.20
N THR A 193 10.09 12.91 -4.89
CA THR A 193 10.83 12.17 -3.85
C THR A 193 9.92 11.31 -2.94
N PRO A 194 10.44 10.23 -2.31
CA PRO A 194 9.69 9.49 -1.28
C PRO A 194 9.27 10.36 -0.10
N THR A 195 10.04 11.38 0.24
CA THR A 195 9.75 12.33 1.33
C THR A 195 8.57 13.25 0.99
N GLU A 196 8.49 13.75 -0.25
CA GLU A 196 7.30 14.47 -0.71
C GLU A 196 6.06 13.58 -0.69
N LEU A 197 6.21 12.30 -1.06
CA LEU A 197 5.09 11.35 -1.02
C LEU A 197 4.64 11.13 0.41
N ALA A 198 5.58 10.99 1.33
CA ALA A 198 5.28 10.86 2.75
C ALA A 198 4.50 12.08 3.26
N ARG A 199 4.91 13.30 2.91
CA ARG A 199 4.19 14.53 3.29
C ARG A 199 2.77 14.58 2.72
N ALA A 200 2.60 14.20 1.46
CA ALA A 200 1.27 14.14 0.82
C ALA A 200 0.37 13.10 1.51
N VAL A 201 0.91 11.89 1.76
CA VAL A 201 0.20 10.80 2.45
C VAL A 201 -0.17 11.18 3.88
N LEU A 202 0.77 11.74 4.64
CA LEU A 202 0.53 12.24 6.00
C LEU A 202 -0.55 13.32 5.99
N GLY A 203 -0.48 14.24 5.03
CA GLY A 203 -1.45 15.31 4.88
C GLY A 203 -2.86 14.84 4.54
N GLU A 204 -3.02 13.72 3.81
CA GLU A 204 -4.33 13.08 3.60
C GLU A 204 -4.76 12.25 4.81
N TRP A 205 -3.83 11.53 5.45
CA TRP A 205 -4.11 10.75 6.67
C TRP A 205 -4.62 11.64 7.79
N LEU A 206 -3.97 12.77 8.09
CA LEU A 206 -4.41 13.69 9.14
C LEU A 206 -5.78 14.31 8.83
N ARG A 207 -6.15 14.50 7.56
CA ARG A 207 -7.51 14.97 7.21
C ARG A 207 -8.57 13.97 7.57
N TYR A 208 -8.27 12.71 7.30
CA TYR A 208 -9.17 11.61 7.50
C TYR A 208 -9.28 11.25 8.99
N ALA A 209 -8.12 11.11 9.64
CA ALA A 209 -8.00 10.47 10.94
C ALA A 209 -7.95 11.46 12.12
N ALA A 210 -7.54 12.71 11.90
CA ALA A 210 -7.42 13.75 12.94
C ALA A 210 -7.73 15.16 12.38
N PRO A 211 -8.97 15.39 11.88
CA PRO A 211 -9.34 16.64 11.22
C PRO A 211 -9.09 17.87 12.11
N ASP A 212 -9.26 17.76 13.42
CA ASP A 212 -9.04 18.89 14.34
C ASP A 212 -7.57 19.24 14.51
N LEU A 213 -6.70 18.22 14.62
CA LEU A 213 -5.26 18.43 14.67
C LEU A 213 -4.77 19.14 13.40
N ARG A 214 -5.40 18.84 12.27
CA ARG A 214 -5.14 19.55 11.02
C ARG A 214 -5.63 20.99 11.04
N ALA A 215 -6.83 21.25 11.58
CA ALA A 215 -7.35 22.60 11.72
C ALA A 215 -6.44 23.44 12.64
N ALA A 216 -6.05 22.89 13.79
CA ALA A 216 -5.15 23.53 14.74
C ALA A 216 -3.77 23.82 14.13
N THR A 217 -3.17 22.86 13.42
CA THR A 217 -1.87 23.08 12.74
C THR A 217 -1.95 24.17 11.66
N ARG A 218 -3.06 24.27 10.94
CA ARG A 218 -3.28 25.36 9.96
C ARG A 218 -3.39 26.72 10.66
N VAL A 219 -4.18 26.81 11.72
CA VAL A 219 -4.32 28.06 12.50
C VAL A 219 -2.97 28.48 13.08
N ALA A 220 -2.21 27.55 13.67
CA ALA A 220 -0.89 27.82 14.21
C ALA A 220 0.15 28.20 13.13
N ALA A 221 0.03 27.68 11.90
CA ALA A 221 0.88 28.08 10.79
C ALA A 221 0.57 29.52 10.32
N VAL A 222 -0.72 29.86 10.19
CA VAL A 222 -1.17 31.21 9.83
C VAL A 222 -0.75 32.24 10.88
N ALA A 223 -0.90 31.91 12.17
CA ALA A 223 -0.47 32.77 13.26
C ALA A 223 1.04 33.05 13.21
N ARG A 224 1.87 32.02 12.98
CA ARG A 224 3.33 32.17 12.82
C ARG A 224 3.71 33.06 11.64
N THR A 225 3.05 32.92 10.49
CA THR A 225 3.28 33.80 9.34
C THR A 225 2.87 35.25 9.60
N ALA A 226 1.92 35.47 10.53
CA ALA A 226 1.52 36.79 10.97
C ALA A 226 2.37 37.34 12.14
N GLY A 227 3.46 36.66 12.52
CA GLY A 227 4.32 37.06 13.63
C GLY A 227 3.68 36.92 15.02
N ARG A 228 2.59 36.15 15.15
CA ARG A 228 1.92 35.90 16.43
C ARG A 228 2.32 34.53 16.97
N GLU A 229 2.79 34.49 18.21
CA GLU A 229 2.88 33.24 18.96
C GLU A 229 1.47 32.82 19.38
N ALA A 230 0.93 31.77 18.77
CA ALA A 230 -0.37 31.23 19.12
C ALA A 230 -0.27 29.73 19.36
N SER A 231 -0.65 29.31 20.56
CA SER A 231 -1.03 27.94 20.88
C SER A 231 -2.50 27.75 20.50
N ALA A 232 -2.76 27.09 19.37
CA ALA A 232 -4.13 26.73 18.99
C ALA A 232 -4.57 25.49 19.80
N SER A 233 -5.55 25.65 20.69
CA SER A 233 -6.18 24.51 21.37
C SER A 233 -7.14 23.79 20.42
N VAL A 234 -7.13 22.47 20.47
CA VAL A 234 -7.99 21.61 19.65
C VAL A 234 -9.41 21.63 20.24
N SER A 235 -10.37 22.25 19.56
CA SER A 235 -11.78 22.22 19.98
C SER A 235 -12.37 20.82 19.76
N SER A 236 -13.02 20.25 20.78
CA SER A 236 -13.54 18.88 20.79
C SER A 236 -14.78 18.61 19.92
N ALA A 237 -15.26 19.59 19.15
CA ALA A 237 -16.52 19.53 18.41
C ALA A 237 -16.34 19.25 16.90
N SER A 238 -15.50 18.27 16.55
CA SER A 238 -15.35 17.88 15.13
C SER A 238 -16.53 17.09 14.64
N ALA A 239 -17.22 17.61 13.62
CA ALA A 239 -18.07 16.78 12.79
C ALA A 239 -17.19 15.74 12.08
N PRO A 240 -17.52 14.43 12.14
CA PRO A 240 -16.75 13.40 11.44
C PRO A 240 -16.70 13.76 9.96
N GLY A 241 -15.50 14.09 9.48
CA GLY A 241 -15.29 14.44 8.09
C GLY A 241 -15.77 13.29 7.22
N ARG A 242 -16.62 13.60 6.21
CA ARG A 242 -17.11 12.64 5.20
C ARG A 242 -16.00 12.07 4.29
N GLN A 243 -14.74 12.17 4.69
CA GLN A 243 -13.60 11.80 3.87
C GLN A 243 -13.40 10.29 3.93
N ARG A 244 -13.17 9.71 2.76
CA ARG A 244 -12.84 8.29 2.63
C ARG A 244 -11.40 8.07 3.12
N ALA A 245 -11.14 6.88 3.66
CA ALA A 245 -9.80 6.48 4.04
C ALA A 245 -8.84 6.63 2.83
N PRO A 246 -7.68 7.27 3.01
CA PRO A 246 -6.72 7.46 1.94
C PRO A 246 -6.10 6.13 1.53
N PHE A 247 -5.83 5.98 0.23
CA PHE A 247 -5.14 4.83 -0.32
C PHE A 247 -4.12 5.27 -1.38
N LEU A 248 -3.08 4.47 -1.57
CA LEU A 248 -2.06 4.70 -2.60
C LEU A 248 -2.24 3.71 -3.75
N LEU A 249 -2.08 4.17 -4.99
CA LEU A 249 -2.14 3.34 -6.19
C LEU A 249 -0.74 3.18 -6.77
N ALA A 250 -0.20 1.96 -6.72
CA ALA A 250 1.14 1.64 -7.20
C ALA A 250 1.10 0.67 -8.39
N PHE A 251 1.84 1.01 -9.44
CA PHE A 251 1.95 0.22 -10.66
C PHE A 251 3.38 -0.32 -10.80
N GLY A 252 3.54 -1.62 -10.57
CA GLY A 252 4.83 -2.30 -10.67
C GLY A 252 5.73 -2.19 -9.42
N PRO A 253 6.83 -2.95 -9.36
CA PRO A 253 7.70 -3.02 -8.18
C PRO A 253 8.35 -1.69 -7.75
N PRO A 254 8.89 -0.84 -8.65
CA PRO A 254 9.51 0.42 -8.24
C PRO A 254 8.52 1.38 -7.54
N ALA A 255 7.30 1.52 -8.08
CA ALA A 255 6.24 2.32 -7.48
C ALA A 255 5.84 1.76 -6.11
N LEU A 256 5.78 0.44 -5.95
CA LEU A 256 5.47 -0.20 -4.66
C LEU A 256 6.54 0.06 -3.62
N ALA A 257 7.81 -0.13 -3.98
CA ALA A 257 8.93 0.12 -3.08
C ALA A 257 8.95 1.58 -2.62
N ARG A 258 8.70 2.51 -3.54
CA ARG A 258 8.57 3.94 -3.25
C ARG A 258 7.41 4.25 -2.31
N ALA A 259 6.24 3.66 -2.57
CA ALA A 259 5.06 3.83 -1.73
C ALA A 259 5.33 3.36 -0.29
N VAL A 260 5.92 2.18 -0.14
CA VAL A 260 6.22 1.60 1.18
C VAL A 260 7.29 2.40 1.92
N ARG A 261 8.35 2.87 1.24
CA ARG A 261 9.34 3.77 1.85
C ARG A 261 8.72 5.08 2.32
N ALA A 262 7.83 5.67 1.51
CA ALA A 262 7.09 6.86 1.90
C ALA A 262 6.24 6.61 3.15
N LEU A 263 5.50 5.50 3.18
CA LEU A 263 4.70 5.10 4.34
C LEU A 263 5.55 4.89 5.60
N ALA A 264 6.75 4.32 5.47
CA ALA A 264 7.69 4.19 6.59
C ALA A 264 8.14 5.56 7.11
N PHE A 265 8.40 6.54 6.24
CA PHE A 265 8.67 7.93 6.69
C PHE A 265 7.46 8.52 7.41
N VAL A 266 6.23 8.28 6.94
CA VAL A 266 5.02 8.72 7.66
C VAL A 266 4.94 8.07 9.05
N CYS A 267 5.25 6.78 9.18
CA CYS A 267 5.28 6.11 10.47
C CYS A 267 6.32 6.70 11.44
N VAL A 268 7.45 7.23 10.93
CA VAL A 268 8.44 7.96 11.73
C VAL A 268 7.93 9.35 12.08
N ASP A 269 7.33 10.07 11.12
CA ASP A 269 6.81 11.41 11.33
C ASP A 269 5.68 11.45 12.36
N LEU A 270 4.75 10.47 12.33
CA LEU A 270 3.66 10.36 13.29
C LEU A 270 4.11 10.18 14.76
N LYS A 271 5.37 9.81 14.99
CA LYS A 271 5.95 9.70 16.34
C LYS A 271 6.56 11.00 16.85
N LYS A 272 6.61 12.06 16.04
CA LYS A 272 7.14 13.36 16.45
C LYS A 272 6.19 14.05 17.43
N GLU A 273 6.74 14.81 18.36
CA GLU A 273 5.99 15.46 19.45
C GLU A 273 4.85 16.36 18.96
N HIS A 274 5.06 17.12 17.88
CA HIS A 274 4.03 18.00 17.30
C HIS A 274 2.87 17.26 16.63
N LEU A 275 2.98 15.93 16.49
CA LEU A 275 1.91 15.04 16.02
C LEU A 275 1.44 14.08 17.12
N ALA A 276 1.83 14.31 18.39
CA ALA A 276 1.33 13.56 19.52
C ALA A 276 -0.22 13.59 19.53
N GLY A 277 -0.82 12.41 19.74
CA GLY A 277 -2.27 12.22 19.64
C GLY A 277 -2.79 11.91 18.23
N SER A 278 -1.96 12.02 17.19
CA SER A 278 -2.34 11.54 15.85
C SER A 278 -2.50 10.02 15.86
N PRO A 279 -3.61 9.48 15.34
CA PRO A 279 -3.80 8.03 15.28
C PRO A 279 -2.77 7.40 14.34
N SER A 280 -2.22 6.27 14.77
CA SER A 280 -1.37 5.44 13.92
C SER A 280 -2.21 4.68 12.89
N PHE A 281 -1.58 4.28 11.77
CA PHE A 281 -2.24 3.49 10.73
C PHE A 281 -1.52 2.16 10.49
N VAL A 282 -2.26 1.24 9.90
CA VAL A 282 -1.77 0.01 9.26
C VAL A 282 -2.08 0.06 7.77
N VAL A 283 -1.30 -0.68 6.98
CA VAL A 283 -1.45 -0.73 5.53
C VAL A 283 -2.07 -2.06 5.14
N VAL A 284 -3.21 -2.01 4.45
CA VAL A 284 -3.90 -3.19 3.91
C VAL A 284 -3.66 -3.25 2.40
N PRO A 285 -2.78 -4.14 1.92
CA PRO A 285 -2.53 -4.26 0.48
C PRO A 285 -3.64 -5.05 -0.20
N ARG A 286 -4.16 -4.52 -1.31
CA ARG A 286 -5.23 -5.12 -2.10
C ARG A 286 -4.86 -5.13 -3.59
N PHE A 287 -5.31 -6.16 -4.31
CA PHE A 287 -5.27 -6.13 -5.77
C PHE A 287 -6.42 -5.28 -6.30
N GLY A 288 -6.13 -4.47 -7.31
CA GLY A 288 -7.12 -3.70 -8.02
C GLY A 288 -6.95 -3.82 -9.53
N GLU A 289 -8.06 -3.67 -10.24
CA GLU A 289 -8.08 -3.65 -11.70
C GLU A 289 -8.81 -2.40 -12.17
N ARG A 290 -8.26 -1.74 -13.18
CA ARG A 290 -8.89 -0.58 -13.83
C ARG A 290 -9.10 -0.91 -15.29
N ARG A 291 -10.35 -0.91 -15.73
CA ARG A 291 -10.71 -1.00 -17.14
C ARG A 291 -10.79 0.40 -17.70
N LYS A 292 -10.09 0.66 -18.81
CA LYS A 292 -10.19 1.90 -19.55
C LYS A 292 -10.30 1.56 -21.03
N PRO A 293 -11.32 2.05 -21.76
CA PRO A 293 -11.37 1.88 -23.20
C PRO A 293 -10.17 2.59 -23.82
N ASP A 294 -9.44 1.89 -24.69
CA ASP A 294 -8.40 2.51 -25.49
C ASP A 294 -9.04 3.50 -26.47
N ARG A 295 -8.59 4.76 -26.43
CA ARG A 295 -9.17 5.84 -27.26
C ARG A 295 -9.01 5.56 -28.75
N TYR A 296 -7.99 4.80 -29.14
CA TYR A 296 -7.68 4.56 -30.55
C TYR A 296 -8.25 3.25 -31.08
N LEU A 297 -8.27 2.21 -30.24
CA LEU A 297 -8.67 0.87 -30.67
C LEU A 297 -10.10 0.51 -30.27
N GLY A 298 -10.72 1.25 -29.34
CA GLY A 298 -12.00 0.88 -28.73
C GLY A 298 -11.93 -0.37 -27.83
N ILE A 299 -10.79 -1.06 -27.79
CA ILE A 299 -10.57 -2.26 -26.98
C ILE A 299 -10.39 -1.85 -25.51
N GLU A 300 -11.08 -2.53 -24.59
CA GLU A 300 -10.89 -2.32 -23.16
C GLU A 300 -9.51 -2.77 -22.70
N LYS A 301 -8.71 -1.83 -22.19
CA LYS A 301 -7.43 -2.13 -21.55
C LYS A 301 -7.62 -2.28 -20.06
N THR A 302 -7.43 -3.50 -19.56
CA THR A 302 -7.40 -3.79 -18.12
C THR A 302 -5.99 -3.57 -17.59
N THR A 303 -5.83 -2.60 -16.69
CA THR A 303 -4.58 -2.33 -15.99
C THR A 303 -4.68 -2.83 -14.56
N LYS A 304 -3.76 -3.71 -14.16
CA LYS A 304 -3.68 -4.24 -12.80
C LYS A 304 -2.77 -3.37 -11.94
N PHE A 305 -3.14 -3.19 -10.69
CA PHE A 305 -2.38 -2.42 -9.71
C PHE A 305 -2.55 -3.01 -8.32
N ILE A 306 -1.76 -2.50 -7.38
CA ILE A 306 -1.95 -2.75 -5.96
C ILE A 306 -2.37 -1.45 -5.31
N ALA A 307 -3.49 -1.51 -4.59
CA ALA A 307 -3.93 -0.45 -3.70
C ALA A 307 -3.36 -0.70 -2.30
N LEU A 308 -2.75 0.32 -1.71
CA LEU A 308 -2.32 0.31 -0.31
C LEU A 308 -3.31 1.14 0.49
N CYS A 309 -4.32 0.50 1.07
CA CYS A 309 -5.34 1.17 1.86
C CYS A 309 -4.80 1.44 3.27
N LEU A 310 -4.91 2.69 3.72
CA LEU A 310 -4.55 3.04 5.10
C LEU A 310 -5.77 2.85 5.98
N ALA A 311 -5.60 2.14 7.09
CA ALA A 311 -6.65 1.94 8.08
C ALA A 311 -6.13 2.27 9.46
N HIS A 312 -7.01 2.67 10.38
CA HIS A 312 -6.62 2.88 11.78
C HIS A 312 -5.95 1.63 12.37
N ALA A 313 -4.78 1.84 12.99
CA ALA A 313 -4.19 0.82 13.84
C ALA A 313 -5.07 0.69 15.09
N LYS A 314 -5.65 -0.49 15.34
CA LYS A 314 -6.29 -0.76 16.64
C LYS A 314 -5.20 -0.73 17.70
N THR A 315 -5.21 0.28 18.56
CA THR A 315 -4.41 0.27 19.78
C THR A 315 -4.98 -0.86 20.64
N GLY A 316 -4.29 -1.99 20.69
CA GLY A 316 -4.64 -3.05 21.64
C GLY A 316 -4.62 -2.45 23.03
N ARG A 317 -5.78 -2.43 23.70
CA ARG A 317 -5.87 -2.25 25.14
C ARG A 317 -5.63 -3.59 25.82
#